data_AF-A0A3E1E7Q3-F1
#
_entry.id   AF-A0A3E1E7Q3-F1
#
_cell.length_a   1.000
_cell.length_b   1.000
_cell.length_c   1.000
_cell.angle_alpha   90.00
_cell.angle_beta   90.00
_cell.angle_gamma   90.00
#
_symmetry.space_group_name_H-M   'P 1'
#
loop_
_entity.id
_entity.type
_entity.pdbx_description
1 polymer ?
#
loop_
_entity_poly.entity_id
_entity_poly.type
_entity_poly.pdbx_seq_one_letter_code
_entity_poly.pdbx_strand_id
1 'polypeptide(L)'
;MKLAKMSYISQIVATVGVIPAVWGIFDQTEKARMEEQKTQALLRLTAFPALDGVIQRDRAERENVEKAISELKRVRTNGGVKSAFPTGKTAYHGIPGLADAGRHYEYLGVMVRLGYVEFEPIFEVIAFPDALWNEMEASGLLAMIRTESWSTPEEPLPDFWVNFQHLRSLYESARNPKAPTDQVLDPQSAADRIGHWWREMTSRP
;
A
#
# COMPACT_ATOMS: atom_id res chain seq x y z
N MET A 1 30.16 -58.60 3.02
CA MET A 1 28.71 -58.50 3.35
C MET A 1 28.35 -57.03 3.21
N LYS A 2 27.60 -56.55 2.18
CA LYS A 2 26.14 -56.70 1.95
C LYS A 2 25.37 -56.43 3.27
N LEU A 3 24.48 -55.45 3.42
CA LEU A 3 23.52 -54.86 2.50
C LEU A 3 23.09 -53.44 2.92
N ALA A 4 22.67 -52.69 1.91
CA ALA A 4 22.01 -51.39 1.97
C ALA A 4 20.64 -51.42 2.67
N LYS A 5 20.22 -50.25 3.17
CA LYS A 5 18.86 -49.74 2.97
C LYS A 5 18.95 -48.28 2.51
N MET A 6 18.65 -48.08 1.22
CA MET A 6 18.22 -46.81 0.64
C MET A 6 16.83 -46.42 1.16
N SER A 7 16.57 -45.12 1.30
CA SER A 7 15.44 -44.37 0.69
C SER A 7 15.44 -42.93 1.24
N TYR A 8 16.00 -41.98 0.49
CA TYR A 8 15.27 -40.94 -0.25
C TYR A 8 14.34 -40.07 0.61
N ILE A 9 14.75 -38.82 0.89
CA ILE A 9 14.03 -37.59 0.54
C ILE A 9 15.09 -36.50 0.26
N SER A 10 14.82 -35.78 -0.80
CA SER A 10 15.66 -34.94 -1.65
C SER A 10 16.26 -33.69 -1.00
N GLN A 11 17.45 -33.38 -1.50
CA GLN A 11 18.15 -32.10 -1.43
C GLN A 11 17.25 -30.93 -1.85
N ILE A 12 17.37 -29.79 -1.15
CA ILE A 12 17.20 -28.48 -1.77
C ILE A 12 18.55 -27.79 -1.69
N VAL A 13 19.28 -27.82 -2.81
CA VAL A 13 20.40 -26.93 -3.10
C VAL A 13 19.83 -25.79 -3.93
N ALA A 14 19.99 -24.55 -3.46
CA ALA A 14 19.96 -23.38 -4.31
C ALA A 14 20.93 -22.33 -3.75
N THR A 15 22.19 -22.48 -4.15
CA THR A 15 23.19 -21.41 -4.14
C THR A 15 22.93 -20.48 -5.32
N VAL A 16 23.19 -19.18 -5.13
CA VAL A 16 23.58 -18.10 -6.08
C VAL A 16 22.74 -16.84 -5.75
N GLY A 17 23.28 -15.68 -5.39
CA GLY A 17 24.67 -15.21 -5.38
C GLY A 17 24.82 -13.90 -4.62
N VAL A 18 26.07 -13.60 -4.25
CA VAL A 18 26.51 -12.53 -3.34
C VAL A 18 27.40 -11.55 -4.13
N ILE A 19 27.05 -10.23 -4.08
CA ILE A 19 27.93 -9.00 -4.09
C ILE A 19 28.51 -8.50 -5.46
N PRO A 20 28.81 -7.18 -5.70
CA PRO A 20 29.19 -6.10 -4.74
C PRO A 20 28.68 -4.63 -4.86
N ALA A 21 28.70 -3.96 -3.68
CA ALA A 21 29.23 -2.62 -3.29
C ALA A 21 28.84 -1.35 -4.11
N VAL A 22 28.43 -0.22 -3.51
CA VAL A 22 29.13 0.65 -2.55
C VAL A 22 28.10 1.43 -1.70
N TRP A 23 28.50 1.87 -0.49
CA TRP A 23 27.79 2.64 0.57
C TRP A 23 27.46 1.79 1.80
N GLY A 24 28.51 1.41 2.53
CA GLY A 24 28.40 0.63 3.74
C GLY A 24 28.53 1.45 5.05
N ILE A 25 28.26 0.69 6.12
CA ILE A 25 28.94 0.65 7.42
C ILE A 25 28.20 1.25 8.65
N PHE A 26 27.10 1.99 8.53
CA PHE A 26 26.30 2.38 9.72
C PHE A 26 25.07 1.50 10.06
N ASP A 27 24.71 0.55 9.21
CA ASP A 27 23.35 -0.04 9.15
C ASP A 27 23.24 -1.51 9.67
N GLN A 28 24.33 -2.12 10.14
CA GLN A 28 24.34 -3.58 10.39
C GLN A 28 23.58 -4.03 11.66
N THR A 29 23.47 -3.17 12.69
CA THR A 29 22.76 -3.52 13.93
C THR A 29 21.25 -3.31 13.85
N GLU A 30 20.77 -2.36 13.02
CA GLU A 30 19.34 -2.19 12.74
C GLU A 30 18.82 -3.27 11.81
N LYS A 31 19.61 -3.69 10.81
CA LYS A 31 19.24 -4.79 9.90
C LYS A 31 19.01 -6.12 10.61
N ALA A 32 19.81 -6.46 11.62
CA ALA A 32 19.62 -7.72 12.36
C ALA A 32 18.31 -7.71 13.18
N ARG A 33 17.98 -6.60 13.84
CA ARG A 33 16.68 -6.43 14.53
C ARG A 33 15.50 -6.40 13.56
N MET A 34 15.67 -5.71 12.44
CA MET A 34 14.68 -5.65 11.36
C MET A 34 14.46 -7.02 10.72
N GLU A 35 15.50 -7.85 10.57
CA GLU A 35 15.35 -9.23 10.08
C GLU A 35 14.70 -10.14 11.10
N GLU A 36 15.00 -10.00 12.39
CA GLU A 36 14.36 -10.77 13.45
C GLU A 36 12.87 -10.39 13.60
N GLN A 37 12.56 -9.09 13.52
CA GLN A 37 11.18 -8.58 13.45
C GLN A 37 10.48 -9.03 12.17
N LYS A 38 11.13 -8.95 11.00
CA LYS A 38 10.59 -9.48 9.74
C LYS A 38 10.34 -10.98 9.82
N THR A 39 11.19 -11.73 10.51
CA THR A 39 11.02 -13.18 10.66
C THR A 39 9.85 -13.51 11.60
N GLN A 40 9.69 -12.78 12.70
CA GLN A 40 8.53 -12.92 13.58
C GLN A 40 7.23 -12.43 12.94
N ALA A 41 7.29 -11.35 12.17
CA ALA A 41 6.22 -10.89 11.29
C ALA A 41 5.87 -12.04 10.34
N LEU A 42 6.81 -12.55 9.55
CA LEU A 42 6.65 -13.71 8.66
C LEU A 42 6.02 -14.93 9.34
N LEU A 43 6.37 -15.24 10.59
CA LEU A 43 5.71 -16.29 11.35
C LEU A 43 4.24 -15.97 11.68
N ARG A 44 3.91 -14.72 12.06
CA ARG A 44 2.51 -14.26 12.19
C ARG A 44 1.78 -14.24 10.85
N LEU A 45 2.48 -13.94 9.74
CA LEU A 45 1.94 -13.87 8.38
C LEU A 45 1.60 -15.26 7.82
N THR A 46 2.36 -16.30 8.17
CA THR A 46 2.04 -17.69 7.78
C THR A 46 0.71 -18.19 8.38
N ALA A 47 0.17 -17.52 9.40
CA ALA A 47 -1.16 -17.80 9.93
C ALA A 47 -2.30 -17.20 9.07
N PHE A 48 -1.98 -16.34 8.08
CA PHE A 48 -2.94 -15.68 7.19
C PHE A 48 -2.65 -16.00 5.71
N PRO A 49 -3.26 -17.06 5.14
CA PRO A 49 -3.07 -17.44 3.73
C PRO A 49 -3.41 -16.33 2.72
N ALA A 50 -4.31 -15.40 3.09
CA ALA A 50 -4.66 -14.25 2.27
C ALA A 50 -3.49 -13.27 2.05
N LEU A 51 -2.52 -13.25 2.96
CA LEU A 51 -1.49 -12.23 3.05
C LEU A 51 -0.25 -12.52 2.18
N ASP A 52 0.09 -13.80 1.99
CA ASP A 52 1.15 -14.21 1.05
C ASP A 52 0.81 -13.76 -0.38
N GLY A 53 -0.45 -13.93 -0.79
CA GLY A 53 -0.94 -13.45 -2.09
C GLY A 53 -0.94 -11.93 -2.26
N VAL A 54 -0.93 -11.17 -1.16
CA VAL A 54 -0.81 -9.70 -1.16
C VAL A 54 0.65 -9.28 -1.26
N ILE A 55 1.54 -9.95 -0.52
CA ILE A 55 2.99 -9.68 -0.55
C ILE A 55 3.58 -9.99 -1.93
N GLN A 56 3.21 -11.12 -2.54
CA GLN A 56 3.67 -11.47 -3.88
C GLN A 56 3.22 -10.45 -4.93
N ARG A 57 1.96 -9.99 -4.83
CA ARG A 57 1.44 -8.93 -5.68
C ARG A 57 2.17 -7.61 -5.46
N ASP A 58 2.42 -7.21 -4.21
CA ASP A 58 3.18 -5.97 -3.94
C ASP A 58 4.57 -5.98 -4.57
N ARG A 59 5.28 -7.12 -4.52
CA ARG A 59 6.58 -7.27 -5.18
C ARG A 59 6.48 -7.11 -6.69
N ALA A 60 5.46 -7.68 -7.32
CA ALA A 60 5.22 -7.54 -8.75
C ALA A 60 4.89 -6.09 -9.14
N GLU A 61 4.18 -5.36 -8.28
CA GLU A 61 3.78 -3.98 -8.54
C GLU A 61 4.90 -2.95 -8.34
N ARG A 62 6.03 -3.31 -7.72
CA ARG A 62 7.16 -2.37 -7.53
C ARG A 62 7.67 -1.79 -8.85
N GLU A 63 7.71 -2.58 -9.91
CA GLU A 63 8.09 -2.09 -11.24
C GLU A 63 7.09 -1.07 -11.79
N ASN A 64 5.79 -1.30 -11.58
CA ASN A 64 4.73 -0.38 -11.99
C ASN A 64 4.76 0.93 -11.19
N VAL A 65 5.07 0.86 -9.90
CA VAL A 65 5.29 2.03 -9.04
C VAL A 65 6.43 2.89 -9.59
N GLU A 66 7.58 2.29 -9.91
CA GLU A 66 8.74 3.05 -10.43
C GLU A 66 8.49 3.66 -11.82
N LYS A 67 7.79 2.94 -12.70
CA LYS A 67 7.35 3.46 -14.01
C LYS A 67 6.44 4.68 -13.83
N ALA A 68 5.45 4.58 -12.94
CA ALA A 68 4.51 5.66 -12.67
C ALA A 68 5.22 6.87 -12.06
N ILE A 69 6.11 6.68 -11.08
CA ILE A 69 6.91 7.76 -10.48
C ILE A 69 7.74 8.48 -11.55
N SER A 70 8.44 7.72 -12.39
CA SER A 70 9.32 8.27 -13.43
C SER A 70 8.54 9.12 -14.43
N GLU A 71 7.38 8.62 -14.86
CA GLU A 71 6.51 9.33 -15.80
C GLU A 71 5.85 10.56 -15.16
N LEU A 72 5.36 10.46 -13.93
CA LEU A 72 4.78 11.59 -13.20
C LEU A 72 5.80 12.72 -13.03
N LYS A 73 7.06 12.38 -12.71
CA LYS A 73 8.16 13.34 -12.64
C LYS A 73 8.39 14.03 -13.99
N ARG A 74 8.44 13.25 -15.08
CA ARG A 74 8.60 13.76 -16.46
C ARG A 74 7.48 14.72 -16.84
N VAL A 75 6.23 14.34 -16.56
CA VAL A 75 5.04 15.14 -16.84
C VAL A 75 5.04 16.43 -16.01
N ARG A 76 5.38 16.34 -14.71
CA ARG A 76 5.53 17.51 -13.83
C ARG A 76 6.57 18.50 -14.39
N THR A 77 7.73 18.01 -14.84
CA THR A 77 8.77 18.88 -15.42
C THR A 77 8.38 19.50 -16.75
N ASN A 78 7.45 18.89 -17.50
CA ASN A 78 7.04 19.32 -18.84
C ASN A 78 5.71 20.12 -18.84
N GLY A 79 5.39 20.81 -17.74
CA GLY A 79 4.21 21.68 -17.65
C GLY A 79 3.01 21.08 -16.90
N GLY A 80 3.16 19.92 -16.27
CA GLY A 80 2.15 19.32 -15.40
C GLY A 80 1.19 18.36 -16.10
N VAL A 81 0.33 17.70 -15.33
CA VAL A 81 -0.54 16.63 -15.85
C VAL A 81 -1.58 17.16 -16.84
N LYS A 82 -2.13 18.35 -16.60
CA LYS A 82 -3.16 18.95 -17.46
C LYS A 82 -2.65 19.36 -18.84
N SER A 83 -1.34 19.65 -18.98
CA SER A 83 -0.77 19.98 -20.29
C SER A 83 -0.55 18.73 -21.14
N ALA A 84 -0.22 17.60 -20.50
CA ALA A 84 0.06 16.33 -21.16
C ALA A 84 -1.22 15.52 -21.44
N PHE A 85 -2.24 15.66 -20.61
CA PHE A 85 -3.45 14.85 -20.66
C PHE A 85 -4.71 15.72 -20.62
N PRO A 86 -5.66 15.56 -21.56
CA PRO A 86 -6.90 16.33 -21.57
C PRO A 86 -7.80 16.10 -20.35
N THR A 87 -7.85 14.86 -19.84
CA THR A 87 -8.74 14.48 -18.73
C THR A 87 -8.05 13.52 -17.74
N GLY A 88 -8.53 13.45 -16.51
CA GLY A 88 -7.99 12.54 -15.50
C GLY A 88 -8.02 11.07 -15.91
N LYS A 89 -9.03 10.65 -16.68
CA LYS A 89 -9.13 9.30 -17.25
C LYS A 89 -8.02 9.03 -18.26
N THR A 90 -7.71 10.00 -19.12
CA THR A 90 -6.58 9.85 -20.06
C THR A 90 -5.24 9.82 -19.34
N ALA A 91 -5.06 10.59 -18.27
CA ALA A 91 -3.86 10.52 -17.44
C ALA A 91 -3.75 9.17 -16.71
N TYR A 92 -4.84 8.68 -16.12
CA TYR A 92 -4.89 7.41 -15.39
C TYR A 92 -4.48 6.21 -16.25
N HIS A 93 -4.95 6.16 -17.50
CA HIS A 93 -4.59 5.10 -18.44
C HIS A 93 -3.31 5.38 -19.24
N GLY A 94 -2.92 6.64 -19.37
CA GLY A 94 -1.78 7.07 -20.18
C GLY A 94 -0.44 7.05 -19.44
N ILE A 95 -0.45 7.18 -18.10
CA ILE A 95 0.76 7.08 -17.27
C ILE A 95 1.07 5.59 -17.03
N PRO A 96 2.21 5.07 -17.52
CA PRO A 96 2.53 3.65 -17.39
C PRO A 96 2.60 3.19 -15.93
N GLY A 97 2.00 2.04 -15.61
CA GLY A 97 2.02 1.44 -14.29
C GLY A 97 1.11 2.10 -13.25
N LEU A 98 0.55 3.28 -13.53
CA LEU A 98 -0.27 4.03 -12.57
C LEU A 98 -1.56 3.29 -12.18
N ALA A 99 -2.27 2.75 -13.18
CA ALA A 99 -3.54 2.06 -12.96
C ALA A 99 -3.36 0.76 -12.14
N ASP A 100 -2.27 0.03 -12.36
CA ASP A 100 -2.02 -1.24 -11.69
C ASP A 100 -1.50 -1.01 -10.26
N ALA A 101 -0.51 -0.13 -10.09
CA ALA A 101 -0.01 0.27 -8.79
C ALA A 101 -1.14 0.85 -7.91
N GLY A 102 -1.93 1.78 -8.45
CA GLY A 102 -3.02 2.39 -7.71
C GLY A 102 -4.14 1.40 -7.36
N ARG A 103 -4.48 0.47 -8.24
CA ARG A 103 -5.46 -0.59 -7.94
C ARG A 103 -4.98 -1.50 -6.82
N HIS A 104 -3.70 -1.86 -6.81
CA HIS A 104 -3.11 -2.69 -5.75
C HIS A 104 -3.22 -2.02 -4.39
N TYR A 105 -2.78 -0.77 -4.26
CA TYR A 105 -2.85 -0.08 -2.97
C TYR A 105 -4.26 0.36 -2.56
N GLU A 106 -5.15 0.62 -3.53
CA GLU A 106 -6.58 0.82 -3.25
C GLU A 106 -7.21 -0.46 -2.68
N TYR A 107 -6.95 -1.61 -3.31
CA TYR A 107 -7.43 -2.90 -2.82
C TYR A 107 -6.86 -3.25 -1.44
N LEU A 108 -5.58 -2.96 -1.22
CA LEU A 108 -4.95 -3.13 0.09
C LEU A 108 -5.60 -2.25 1.16
N GLY A 109 -5.85 -0.99 0.84
CA GLY A 109 -6.59 -0.08 1.72
C GLY A 109 -7.99 -0.59 2.05
N VAL A 110 -8.71 -1.16 1.08
CA VAL A 110 -10.04 -1.76 1.29
C VAL A 110 -9.95 -2.97 2.23
N MET A 111 -8.98 -3.87 2.04
CA MET A 111 -8.81 -5.05 2.89
C MET A 111 -8.56 -4.67 4.35
N VAL A 112 -7.71 -3.66 4.58
CA VAL A 112 -7.44 -3.15 5.93
C VAL A 112 -8.68 -2.48 6.51
N ARG A 113 -9.31 -1.57 5.75
CA ARG A 113 -10.48 -0.81 6.21
C ARG A 113 -11.67 -1.69 6.58
N LEU A 114 -11.88 -2.78 5.85
CA LEU A 114 -12.96 -3.74 6.10
C LEU A 114 -12.57 -4.85 7.10
N GLY A 115 -11.34 -4.84 7.61
CA GLY A 115 -10.87 -5.81 8.60
C GLY A 115 -10.61 -7.21 8.04
N TYR A 116 -10.45 -7.37 6.73
CA TYR A 116 -10.04 -8.65 6.12
C TYR A 116 -8.57 -8.98 6.42
N VAL A 117 -7.74 -7.96 6.61
CA VAL A 117 -6.33 -8.08 6.98
C VAL A 117 -6.04 -7.02 8.04
N GLU A 118 -5.33 -7.38 9.10
CA GLU A 118 -4.86 -6.42 10.11
C GLU A 118 -3.79 -5.48 9.51
N PHE A 119 -3.77 -4.23 9.96
CA PHE A 119 -2.81 -3.25 9.46
C PHE A 119 -1.37 -3.55 9.90
N GLU A 120 -1.15 -3.94 11.16
CA GLU A 120 0.19 -4.17 11.72
C GLU A 120 1.06 -5.10 10.86
N PRO A 121 0.59 -6.31 10.47
CA PRO A 121 1.39 -7.21 9.66
C PRO A 121 1.66 -6.66 8.24
N ILE A 122 0.77 -5.84 7.69
CA ILE A 122 0.98 -5.16 6.41
C ILE A 122 2.07 -4.10 6.54
N PHE A 123 2.00 -3.27 7.58
CA PHE A 123 2.97 -2.23 7.87
C PHE A 123 4.39 -2.76 8.03
N GLU A 124 4.54 -3.92 8.69
CA GLU A 124 5.84 -4.56 8.93
C GLU A 124 6.53 -5.07 7.66
N VAL A 125 5.77 -5.34 6.58
CA VAL A 125 6.26 -6.12 5.44
C VAL A 125 6.21 -5.33 4.13
N ILE A 126 5.15 -4.57 3.94
CA ILE A 126 4.90 -3.80 2.73
C ILE A 126 5.23 -2.35 3.04
N ALA A 127 6.26 -1.81 2.40
CA ALA A 127 6.54 -0.37 2.47
C ALA A 127 5.53 0.40 1.62
N PHE A 128 4.86 1.39 2.21
CA PHE A 128 3.98 2.30 1.47
C PHE A 128 4.77 3.08 0.41
N PRO A 129 4.23 3.29 -0.81
CA PRO A 129 4.92 3.95 -1.90
C PRO A 129 4.85 5.49 -1.78
N ASP A 130 5.46 6.07 -0.75
CA ASP A 130 5.40 7.51 -0.47
C ASP A 130 5.80 8.36 -1.67
N ALA A 131 6.85 7.94 -2.39
CA ALA A 131 7.32 8.64 -3.58
C ALA A 131 6.25 8.71 -4.68
N LEU A 132 5.48 7.64 -4.89
CA LEU A 132 4.38 7.64 -5.85
C LEU A 132 3.29 8.61 -5.40
N TRP A 133 2.86 8.52 -4.15
CA TRP A 133 1.81 9.38 -3.63
C TRP A 133 2.17 10.87 -3.73
N ASN A 134 3.38 11.21 -3.29
CA ASN A 134 3.87 12.58 -3.32
C ASN A 134 3.99 13.12 -4.76
N GLU A 135 4.39 12.29 -5.73
CA GLU A 135 4.46 12.71 -7.13
C GLU A 135 3.07 12.87 -7.76
N MET A 136 2.07 12.06 -7.36
CA MET A 136 0.67 12.26 -7.79
C MET A 136 0.09 13.58 -7.25
N GLU A 137 0.44 13.97 -6.03
CA GLU A 137 0.09 15.27 -5.46
C GLU A 137 0.82 16.42 -6.17
N ALA A 138 2.14 16.33 -6.27
CA ALA A 138 2.98 17.39 -6.84
C ALA A 138 2.72 17.64 -8.33
N SER A 139 2.32 16.61 -9.07
CA SER A 139 1.99 16.72 -10.50
C SER A 139 0.59 17.28 -10.76
N GLY A 140 -0.25 17.40 -9.72
CA GLY A 140 -1.64 17.84 -9.82
C GLY A 140 -2.61 16.75 -10.29
N LEU A 141 -2.16 15.49 -10.43
CA LEU A 141 -3.00 14.38 -10.89
C LEU A 141 -4.22 14.16 -9.99
N LEU A 142 -4.02 14.13 -8.66
CA LEU A 142 -5.11 13.87 -7.73
C LEU A 142 -6.15 15.00 -7.76
N ALA A 143 -5.71 16.26 -7.85
CA ALA A 143 -6.61 17.40 -7.97
C ALA A 143 -7.42 17.31 -9.27
N MET A 144 -6.75 17.04 -10.40
CA MET A 144 -7.40 16.85 -11.69
C MET A 144 -8.50 15.79 -11.62
N ILE A 145 -8.21 14.60 -11.09
CA ILE A 145 -9.20 13.51 -11.04
C ILE A 145 -10.33 13.79 -10.02
N ARG A 146 -9.97 14.24 -8.82
CA ARG A 146 -10.93 14.31 -7.68
C ARG A 146 -11.81 15.54 -7.68
N THR A 147 -11.35 16.63 -8.27
CA THR A 147 -12.01 17.93 -8.11
C THR A 147 -12.35 18.62 -9.42
N GLU A 148 -11.75 18.20 -10.54
CA GLU A 148 -11.90 18.93 -11.80
C GLU A 148 -12.50 18.08 -12.92
N SER A 149 -11.80 17.02 -13.35
CA SER A 149 -12.17 16.24 -14.52
C SER A 149 -11.65 14.81 -14.45
N TRP A 150 -12.57 13.85 -14.38
CA TRP A 150 -12.29 12.46 -14.70
C TRP A 150 -12.44 12.18 -16.19
N SER A 151 -13.68 12.13 -16.70
CA SER A 151 -13.97 11.82 -18.11
C SER A 151 -14.33 13.06 -18.93
N THR A 152 -14.99 14.03 -18.29
CA THR A 152 -15.33 15.34 -18.85
C THR A 152 -15.02 16.43 -17.80
N PRO A 153 -14.95 17.73 -18.17
CA PRO A 153 -14.67 18.83 -17.23
C PRO A 153 -15.70 19.04 -16.12
N GLU A 154 -16.81 18.29 -16.12
CA GLU A 154 -17.93 18.42 -15.19
C GLU A 154 -18.15 17.14 -14.36
N GLU A 155 -17.27 16.15 -14.52
CA GLU A 155 -17.38 14.84 -13.87
C GLU A 155 -16.14 14.57 -13.03
N PRO A 156 -16.00 15.16 -11.82
CA PRO A 156 -14.96 14.78 -10.88
C PRO A 156 -15.26 13.42 -10.22
N LEU A 157 -14.23 12.73 -9.75
CA LEU A 157 -14.35 11.53 -8.92
C LEU A 157 -13.80 11.79 -7.51
N PRO A 158 -14.59 12.38 -6.59
CA PRO A 158 -14.10 12.78 -5.27
C PRO A 158 -13.58 11.59 -4.45
N ASP A 159 -14.20 10.42 -4.60
CA ASP A 159 -13.84 9.20 -3.87
C ASP A 159 -12.71 8.40 -4.55
N PHE A 160 -12.12 8.92 -5.64
CA PHE A 160 -11.05 8.24 -6.35
C PHE A 160 -9.87 7.95 -5.42
N TRP A 161 -9.55 6.68 -5.25
CA TRP A 161 -8.48 6.19 -4.38
C TRP A 161 -8.61 6.60 -2.90
N VAL A 162 -9.85 6.68 -2.41
CA VAL A 162 -10.10 7.00 -1.00
C VAL A 162 -9.50 5.95 -0.05
N ASN A 163 -9.44 4.68 -0.46
CA ASN A 163 -8.87 3.63 0.40
C ASN A 163 -7.34 3.60 0.33
N PHE A 164 -6.73 3.94 -0.80
CA PHE A 164 -5.30 4.18 -0.90
C PHE A 164 -4.89 5.39 -0.02
N GLN A 165 -5.70 6.44 0.02
CA GLN A 165 -5.50 7.57 0.94
C GLN A 165 -5.65 7.14 2.41
N HIS A 166 -6.67 6.35 2.73
CA HIS A 166 -6.85 5.81 4.08
C HIS A 166 -5.64 4.99 4.51
N LEU A 167 -5.13 4.12 3.63
CA LEU A 167 -3.92 3.35 3.87
C LEU A 167 -2.73 4.27 4.16
N ARG A 168 -2.52 5.33 3.37
CA ARG A 168 -1.48 6.34 3.62
C ARG A 168 -1.56 6.89 5.05
N SER A 169 -2.75 7.29 5.49
CA SER A 169 -2.95 7.87 6.83
C SER A 169 -2.60 6.89 7.95
N LEU A 170 -2.85 5.59 7.77
CA LEU A 170 -2.43 4.56 8.73
C LEU A 170 -0.90 4.46 8.79
N TYR A 171 -0.21 4.45 7.65
CA TYR A 171 1.26 4.46 7.61
C TYR A 171 1.86 5.71 8.25
N GLU A 172 1.30 6.88 7.97
CA GLU A 172 1.75 8.15 8.58
C GLU A 172 1.59 8.12 10.10
N SER A 173 0.45 7.62 10.59
CA SER A 173 0.18 7.50 12.04
C SER A 173 1.14 6.52 12.71
N ALA A 174 1.38 5.36 12.10
CA ALA A 174 2.28 4.34 12.64
C ALA A 174 3.75 4.76 12.66
N ARG A 175 4.19 5.57 11.67
CA ARG A 175 5.55 6.12 11.64
C ARG A 175 5.78 7.22 12.67
N ASN A 176 4.73 7.88 13.13
CA ASN A 176 4.83 8.99 14.07
C ASN A 176 3.97 8.76 15.33
N PRO A 177 4.38 7.84 16.22
CA PRO A 177 3.61 7.46 17.42
C PRO A 177 3.46 8.58 18.46
N LYS A 178 3.96 9.80 18.19
CA LYS A 178 3.76 11.01 19.01
C LYS A 178 2.67 11.95 18.50
N ALA A 179 2.01 11.64 17.38
CA ALA A 179 0.78 12.33 16.99
C ALA A 179 -0.35 11.92 17.97
N PRO A 180 -1.16 12.86 18.50
CA PRO A 180 -2.20 12.52 19.45
C PRO A 180 -3.17 11.53 18.80
N THR A 181 -3.28 10.37 19.43
CA THR A 181 -4.22 9.28 19.12
C THR A 181 -5.65 9.70 19.48
N ASP A 182 -6.15 10.80 18.88
CA ASP A 182 -7.53 11.28 19.10
C ASP A 182 -8.44 10.99 17.88
N GLN A 183 -7.99 10.15 16.93
CA GLN A 183 -8.83 9.68 15.82
C GLN A 183 -8.73 8.18 15.54
N VAL A 184 -8.32 7.39 16.54
CA VAL A 184 -8.79 6.00 16.56
C VAL A 184 -10.27 6.10 16.90
N LEU A 185 -11.14 5.82 15.94
CA LEU A 185 -12.56 5.64 16.19
C LEU A 185 -12.69 4.60 17.30
N ASP A 186 -12.93 5.08 18.52
CA ASP A 186 -13.25 4.24 19.66
C ASP A 186 -14.43 3.36 19.24
N PRO A 187 -14.30 2.02 19.26
CA PRO A 187 -15.37 1.10 18.94
C PRO A 187 -16.62 1.34 19.79
N GLN A 188 -16.46 1.85 21.02
CA GLN A 188 -17.57 2.27 21.87
C GLN A 188 -18.24 3.54 21.34
N SER A 189 -17.49 4.55 20.89
CA SER A 189 -18.08 5.74 20.23
C SER A 189 -18.86 5.41 18.95
N ALA A 190 -18.42 4.43 18.16
CA ALA A 190 -19.13 3.97 16.97
C ALA A 190 -20.42 3.22 17.33
N ALA A 191 -20.38 2.37 18.35
CA ALA A 191 -21.55 1.68 18.89
C ALA A 191 -22.56 2.65 19.54
N ASP A 192 -22.07 3.67 20.26
CA ASP A 192 -22.88 4.71 20.89
C ASP A 192 -23.58 5.60 19.85
N ARG A 193 -22.89 5.94 18.76
CA ARG A 193 -23.48 6.68 17.63
C ARG A 193 -24.56 5.88 16.92
N ILE A 194 -24.36 4.56 16.73
CA ILE A 194 -25.36 3.67 16.14
C ILE A 194 -26.57 3.53 17.09
N GLY A 195 -26.33 3.38 18.40
CA GLY A 195 -27.38 3.31 19.42
C GLY A 195 -28.16 4.62 19.61
N HIS A 196 -27.54 5.77 19.36
CA HIS A 196 -28.23 7.07 19.33
C HIS A 196 -29.12 7.19 18.09
N TRP A 197 -28.59 6.85 16.91
CA TRP A 197 -29.32 6.93 15.64
C TRP A 197 -30.54 5.98 15.61
N TRP A 198 -30.42 4.77 16.17
CA TRP A 198 -31.52 3.82 16.26
C TRP A 198 -32.64 4.31 17.20
N ARG A 199 -32.28 4.98 18.30
CA ARG A 199 -33.24 5.60 19.22
C ARG A 199 -33.95 6.80 18.59
N GLU A 200 -33.28 7.63 17.81
CA GLU A 200 -33.92 8.73 17.06
C GLU A 200 -34.90 8.25 15.99
N MET A 201 -34.60 7.13 15.32
CA MET A 201 -35.50 6.56 14.30
C MET A 201 -36.76 5.91 14.85
N THR A 202 -36.72 5.42 16.09
CA THR A 202 -37.85 4.70 16.71
C THR A 202 -38.63 5.53 17.72
N SER A 203 -38.23 6.78 17.95
CA SER A 203 -38.90 7.72 18.86
C SER A 203 -39.73 8.79 18.15
N ARG A 204 -39.85 8.74 16.82
CA ARG A 204 -40.81 9.55 16.07
C ARG A 204 -42.14 8.78 15.88
N PRO A 205 -43.28 9.33 16.33
CA PRO A 205 -44.59 8.71 16.17
C PRO A 205 -45.06 8.67 14.71
#